data_AF-A0A367IW46-F1
#
_entry.id   AF-A0A367IW46-F1
#
_cell.length_a   1.000
_cell.length_b   1.000
_cell.length_c   1.000
_cell.angle_alpha   90.00
_cell.angle_beta   90.00
_cell.angle_gamma   90.00
#
_symmetry.space_group_name_H-M   'P 1'
#
loop_
_entity.id
_entity.type
_entity.pdbx_description
1 polymer ?
#
loop_
_entity_poly.entity_id
_entity_poly.type
_entity_poly.pdbx_seq_one_letter_code
_entity_poly.pdbx_strand_id
1 'polypeptide(L)'
;MVTLPVSVLRIGSWTRFAHTHTNQKEWDLVCYGSPVERELIWRVQAQGHHFRIQVSFDNIQQLRLSQQIQLETGEFVGQLEVESKLPLTFSMWRFGQDQQWVRCGDFTEDRQASMVCTHVLQGNHELFKQALLDLIALAPELATKIRVMPVVMDLQAPPLDLGRDFTVSPSATPEPSFMMPGFSGFVPQPMYNGNYGMINPQQLATTTTKENS
;
A
#
# COMPACT_ATOMS: atom_id res chain seq x y z
N MET A 1 21.12 7.82 1.92
CA MET A 1 19.75 8.04 2.44
C MET A 1 18.76 7.54 1.39
N VAL A 2 17.58 7.07 1.79
CA VAL A 2 16.51 6.65 0.89
C VAL A 2 15.25 7.44 1.24
N THR A 3 14.83 8.34 0.36
CA THR A 3 13.67 9.22 0.59
C THR A 3 12.37 8.42 0.51
N LEU A 4 11.46 8.66 1.45
CA LEU A 4 10.11 8.12 1.42
C LEU A 4 9.16 9.18 0.81
N PRO A 5 8.39 8.86 -0.24
CA PRO A 5 7.54 9.80 -0.97
C PRO A 5 6.24 10.13 -0.22
N VAL A 6 6.36 10.88 0.87
CA VAL A 6 5.26 11.16 1.81
C VAL A 6 4.49 12.41 1.43
N SER A 7 3.15 12.28 1.36
CA SER A 7 2.20 13.39 1.35
C SER A 7 1.53 13.63 2.71
N VAL A 8 1.43 12.61 3.58
CA VAL A 8 0.86 12.75 4.94
C VAL A 8 1.60 11.86 5.94
N LEU A 9 1.88 12.40 7.13
CA LEU A 9 2.29 11.68 8.34
C LEU A 9 1.17 11.78 9.38
N ARG A 10 0.73 10.63 9.92
CA ARG A 10 -0.23 10.53 11.03
C ARG A 10 0.31 9.70 12.17
N ILE A 11 0.17 10.18 13.40
CA ILE A 11 0.55 9.52 14.66
C ILE A 11 -0.60 9.74 15.64
N GLY A 12 -1.47 8.75 15.82
CA GLY A 12 -2.73 8.93 16.54
C GLY A 12 -3.66 9.91 15.80
N SER A 13 -4.14 10.95 16.48
CA SER A 13 -4.84 12.08 15.87
C SER A 13 -3.88 13.10 15.24
N TRP A 14 -2.65 13.20 15.73
CA TRP A 14 -1.69 14.19 15.25
C TRP A 14 -1.32 13.92 13.79
N THR A 15 -1.53 14.93 12.93
CA THR A 15 -1.34 14.81 11.48
C THR A 15 -0.48 15.96 10.95
N ARG A 16 0.39 15.66 9.99
CA ARG A 16 1.13 16.63 9.18
C ARG A 16 1.00 16.25 7.71
N PHE A 17 0.67 17.22 6.87
CA PHE A 17 0.63 17.11 5.42
C PHE A 17 1.95 17.63 4.87
N ALA A 18 2.45 17.10 3.76
CA ALA A 18 3.57 17.70 3.04
C ALA A 18 3.03 18.76 2.08
N HIS A 19 3.48 20.01 2.21
CA HIS A 19 3.11 21.11 1.32
C HIS A 19 3.94 21.05 0.03
N THR A 20 3.50 20.25 -0.94
CA THR A 20 4.12 20.13 -2.27
C THR A 20 3.79 21.28 -3.23
N HIS A 21 3.00 22.29 -2.82
CA HIS A 21 2.35 23.21 -3.76
C HIS A 21 2.37 24.70 -3.38
N THR A 22 3.55 25.30 -3.24
CA THR A 22 3.78 26.73 -3.55
C THR A 22 5.22 26.98 -4.00
N ASN A 23 5.49 28.10 -4.67
CA ASN A 23 6.82 28.51 -5.16
C ASN A 23 7.80 28.93 -4.04
N GLN A 24 7.66 28.40 -2.82
CA GLN A 24 8.55 28.69 -1.69
C GLN A 24 9.30 27.42 -1.26
N LYS A 25 10.60 27.58 -1.06
CA LYS A 25 11.60 26.52 -0.95
C LYS A 25 11.75 26.03 0.50
N GLU A 26 10.64 25.76 1.18
CA GLU A 26 10.64 25.18 2.53
C GLU A 26 9.88 23.86 2.54
N TRP A 27 10.57 22.81 3.03
CA TRP A 27 10.00 21.48 3.16
C TRP A 27 9.45 21.34 4.58
N ASP A 28 8.13 21.23 4.70
CA ASP A 28 7.47 21.16 6.00
C ASP A 28 7.39 19.74 6.56
N LEU A 29 7.39 18.72 5.69
CA LEU A 29 7.48 17.29 6.04
C LEU A 29 8.43 16.56 5.08
N VAL A 30 9.44 15.88 5.64
CA VAL A 30 10.33 14.98 4.88
C VAL A 30 10.59 13.71 5.68
N CYS A 31 10.33 12.55 5.07
CA CYS A 31 10.58 11.24 5.68
C CYS A 31 11.63 10.47 4.86
N TYR A 32 12.55 9.77 5.53
CA TYR A 32 13.59 8.99 4.85
C TYR A 32 14.19 7.92 5.76
N GLY A 33 14.76 6.87 5.15
CA GLY A 33 15.64 5.92 5.81
C GLY A 33 17.12 6.34 5.71
N SER A 34 17.85 6.19 6.81
CA SER A 34 19.30 6.31 6.87
C SER A 34 19.93 4.95 7.19
N PRO A 35 20.41 4.21 6.17
CA PRO A 35 21.12 2.94 6.41
C PRO A 35 22.39 3.10 7.26
N VAL A 36 23.05 4.26 7.15
CA VAL A 36 24.27 4.59 7.91
C VAL A 36 23.97 4.82 9.40
N GLU A 37 22.91 5.57 9.70
CA GLU A 37 22.49 5.82 11.10
C GLU A 37 21.60 4.68 11.66
N ARG A 38 21.17 3.74 10.80
CA ARG A 38 20.21 2.66 11.09
C ARG A 38 18.86 3.18 11.63
N GLU A 39 18.34 4.25 11.03
CA GLU A 39 17.10 4.90 11.47
C GLU A 39 16.12 5.22 10.32
N LEU A 40 14.82 5.10 10.60
CA LEU A 40 13.78 5.84 9.90
C LEU A 40 13.58 7.20 10.58
N ILE A 41 13.52 8.25 9.78
CA ILE A 41 13.61 9.63 10.24
C ILE A 41 12.46 10.43 9.64
N TRP A 42 11.78 11.18 10.50
CA TRP A 42 10.65 12.04 10.18
C TRP A 42 11.05 13.46 10.55
N ARG A 43 11.27 14.32 9.56
CA ARG A 43 11.58 15.74 9.78
C ARG A 43 10.35 16.58 9.52
N VAL A 44 10.05 17.47 10.45
CA VAL A 44 8.95 18.43 10.36
C VAL A 44 9.49 19.83 10.57
N GLN A 45 9.12 20.79 9.72
CA GLN A 45 9.38 22.21 9.96
C GLN A 45 8.10 22.88 10.48
N ALA A 46 8.22 23.64 11.56
CA ALA A 46 7.13 24.46 12.09
C ALA A 46 7.70 25.72 12.75
N GLN A 47 7.09 26.87 12.47
CA GLN A 47 7.42 28.16 13.12
C GLN A 47 8.91 28.55 13.05
N GLY A 48 9.60 28.26 11.92
CA GLY A 48 11.03 28.53 11.77
C GLY A 48 11.95 27.60 12.58
N HIS A 49 11.44 26.47 13.05
CA HIS A 49 12.20 25.43 13.74
C HIS A 49 12.04 24.10 13.02
N HIS A 50 13.09 23.29 13.04
CA HIS A 50 13.03 21.91 12.56
C HIS A 50 12.95 20.95 13.72
N PHE A 51 12.13 19.91 13.57
CA PHE A 51 11.91 18.85 14.52
C PHE A 51 12.17 17.51 13.82
N ARG A 52 12.67 16.53 14.57
CA ARG A 52 13.05 15.20 14.06
C ARG A 52 12.55 14.12 15.03
N ILE A 53 11.76 13.19 14.51
CA ILE A 53 11.49 11.89 15.16
C ILE A 53 12.45 10.87 14.56
N GLN A 54 12.96 9.97 15.39
CA GLN A 54 13.94 8.93 15.03
C GLN A 54 13.46 7.58 15.54
N VAL A 55 13.36 6.62 14.63
CA VAL A 55 12.97 5.22 14.89
C VAL A 55 14.13 4.33 14.44
N SER A 56 14.88 3.75 15.39
CA SER A 56 15.94 2.79 15.05
C SER A 56 15.36 1.58 14.30
N PHE A 57 16.09 1.08 13.30
CA PHE A 57 15.76 -0.16 12.59
C PHE A 57 15.61 -1.36 13.53
N ASP A 58 16.31 -1.36 14.66
CA ASP A 58 16.24 -2.41 15.67
C ASP A 58 14.93 -2.32 16.48
N ASN A 59 14.37 -1.10 16.63
CA ASN A 59 13.06 -0.84 17.25
C ASN A 59 11.89 -1.05 16.29
N ILE A 60 12.07 -1.04 14.97
CA ILE A 60 11.01 -1.40 14.01
C ILE A 60 10.56 -2.84 14.28
N GLN A 61 9.26 -3.03 14.45
CA GLN A 61 8.64 -4.35 14.56
C GLN A 61 8.14 -4.81 13.20
N GLN A 62 7.39 -3.94 12.50
CA GLN A 62 6.82 -4.25 11.19
C GLN A 62 6.70 -2.99 10.32
N LEU A 63 6.86 -3.18 9.01
CA LEU A 63 6.58 -2.20 7.98
C LEU A 63 5.47 -2.77 7.09
N ARG A 64 4.25 -2.21 7.15
CA ARG A 64 3.11 -2.67 6.34
C ARG A 64 2.87 -1.68 5.21
N LEU A 65 3.14 -2.10 3.97
CA LEU A 65 2.75 -1.34 2.77
C LEU A 65 1.40 -1.87 2.28
N SER A 66 0.40 -1.00 2.21
CA SER A 66 -0.94 -1.28 1.69
C SER A 66 -1.35 -0.20 0.68
N GLN A 67 -2.53 -0.39 0.09
CA GLN A 67 -3.18 0.58 -0.78
C GLN A 67 -4.62 0.74 -0.30
N GLN A 68 -5.03 1.98 -0.06
CA GLN A 68 -6.36 2.34 0.42
C GLN A 68 -7.12 3.14 -0.65
N ILE A 69 -8.45 3.14 -0.60
CA ILE A 69 -9.28 4.06 -1.38
C ILE A 69 -9.65 5.25 -0.50
N GLN A 70 -9.36 6.47 -0.94
CA GLN A 70 -9.79 7.68 -0.26
C GLN A 70 -11.26 7.95 -0.58
N LEU A 71 -12.13 7.86 0.44
CA LEU A 71 -13.60 7.92 0.25
C LEU A 71 -14.10 9.22 -0.40
N GLU A 72 -13.41 10.34 -0.19
CA GLU A 72 -13.80 11.66 -0.70
C GLU A 72 -13.50 11.85 -2.19
N THR A 73 -12.43 11.24 -2.71
CA THR A 73 -11.95 11.42 -4.09
C THR A 73 -12.13 10.17 -4.95
N GLY A 74 -12.31 9.00 -4.34
CA GLY A 74 -12.27 7.69 -5.00
C GLY A 74 -10.86 7.25 -5.42
N GLU A 75 -9.83 8.04 -5.13
CA GLU A 75 -8.46 7.76 -5.57
C GLU A 75 -7.76 6.72 -4.68
N PHE A 76 -6.83 5.98 -5.27
CA PHE A 76 -5.97 5.06 -4.54
C PHE A 76 -4.76 5.77 -3.94
N VAL A 77 -4.60 5.64 -2.62
CA VAL A 77 -3.46 6.17 -1.88
C VAL A 77 -2.64 5.02 -1.30
N GLY A 78 -1.33 5.07 -1.48
CA GLY A 78 -0.40 4.15 -0.82
C GLY A 78 -0.26 4.51 0.65
N GLN A 79 -0.35 3.52 1.52
CA GLN A 79 -0.19 3.69 2.97
C GLN A 79 0.97 2.80 3.43
N LEU A 80 1.93 3.39 4.16
CA LEU A 80 3.01 2.66 4.82
C LEU A 80 2.86 2.84 6.33
N GLU A 81 2.52 1.76 7.03
CA GLU A 81 2.52 1.74 8.50
C GLU A 81 3.90 1.33 9.02
N VAL A 82 4.44 2.12 9.95
CA VAL A 82 5.66 1.84 10.68
C VAL A 82 5.28 1.52 12.11
N GLU A 83 5.28 0.23 12.45
CA GLU A 83 5.08 -0.26 13.81
C GLU A 83 6.42 -0.40 14.52
N SER A 84 6.56 0.21 15.69
CA SER A 84 7.85 0.35 16.38
C SER A 84 7.76 0.13 17.90
N LYS A 85 8.91 -0.10 18.53
CA LYS A 85 9.07 -0.12 19.98
C LYS A 85 9.42 1.27 20.50
N LEU A 86 8.83 1.61 21.64
CA LEU A 86 9.13 2.82 22.41
C LEU A 86 10.35 2.57 23.33
N PRO A 87 11.08 3.63 23.76
CA PRO A 87 10.90 5.03 23.41
C PRO A 87 11.48 5.38 22.03
N LEU A 88 10.91 6.42 21.40
CA LEU A 88 11.51 7.05 20.23
C LEU A 88 12.54 8.10 20.63
N THR A 89 13.37 8.52 19.68
CA THR A 89 14.28 9.65 19.87
C THR A 89 13.71 10.90 19.20
N PHE A 90 13.70 12.00 19.95
CA PHE A 90 13.27 13.32 19.47
C PHE A 90 14.45 14.30 19.50
N SER A 91 14.59 15.08 18.44
CA SER A 91 15.54 16.20 18.39
C SER A 91 14.97 17.41 17.66
N MET A 92 15.50 18.58 17.98
CA MET A 92 15.09 19.88 17.46
C MET A 92 16.32 20.64 16.95
N TRP A 93 16.10 21.54 15.99
CA TRP A 93 17.07 22.53 15.56
C TRP A 93 16.34 23.88 15.45
N ARG A 94 16.65 24.81 16.36
CA ARG A 94 16.17 26.19 16.30
C ARG A 94 17.06 26.99 15.35
N PHE A 95 16.46 27.47 14.26
CA PHE A 95 17.15 28.29 13.28
C PHE A 95 17.78 29.54 13.94
N GLY A 96 19.03 29.84 13.59
CA GLY A 96 19.78 30.97 14.17
C GLY A 96 20.25 30.81 15.62
N GLN A 97 19.87 29.73 16.32
CA GLN A 97 20.27 29.47 17.72
C GLN A 97 21.14 28.22 17.88
N ASP A 98 20.70 27.07 17.37
CA ASP A 98 21.48 25.83 17.50
C ASP A 98 22.43 25.64 16.31
N GLN A 99 23.61 25.09 16.56
CA GLN A 99 24.57 24.71 15.51
C GLN A 99 24.39 23.25 15.04
N GLN A 100 23.58 22.46 15.76
CA GLN A 100 23.34 21.04 15.52
C GLN A 100 22.00 20.63 16.12
N TRP A 101 21.53 19.43 15.77
CA TRP A 101 20.35 18.82 16.39
C TRP A 101 20.55 18.62 17.90
N VAL A 102 19.68 19.23 18.71
CA VAL A 102 19.66 19.06 20.17
C VAL A 102 18.52 18.12 20.57
N ARG A 103 18.73 17.28 21.58
CA ARG A 103 17.67 16.42 22.14
C ARG A 103 16.53 17.30 22.68
N CYS A 104 15.29 16.93 22.38
CA CYS A 104 14.10 17.59 22.91
C CYS A 104 13.11 16.57 23.48
N GLY A 105 12.05 17.05 24.12
CA GLY A 105 10.88 16.23 24.39
C GLY A 105 10.08 15.95 23.11
N ASP A 106 9.08 15.08 23.22
CA ASP A 106 8.10 14.89 22.16
C ASP A 106 7.34 16.19 21.89
N PHE A 107 7.33 16.59 20.62
CA PHE A 107 6.76 17.83 20.09
C PHE A 107 5.41 17.59 19.38
N THR A 108 4.93 16.35 19.35
CA THR A 108 3.59 16.03 18.87
C THR A 108 2.53 16.45 19.90
N GLU A 109 1.31 16.70 19.42
CA GLU A 109 0.16 17.05 20.25
C GLU A 109 -0.07 15.96 21.30
N ASP A 110 -0.21 16.37 22.56
CA ASP A 110 -0.31 15.49 23.75
C ASP A 110 0.80 14.42 23.87
N ARG A 111 1.96 14.62 23.21
CA ARG A 111 3.09 13.66 23.19
C ARG A 111 2.70 12.30 22.61
N GLN A 112 1.84 12.31 21.59
CA GLN A 112 1.33 11.09 20.95
C GLN A 112 2.42 10.17 20.39
N ALA A 113 3.52 10.69 19.84
CA ALA A 113 4.63 9.86 19.34
C ALA A 113 5.41 9.10 20.45
N SER A 114 5.20 9.45 21.71
CA SER A 114 5.72 8.73 22.88
C SER A 114 4.77 7.65 23.40
N MET A 115 3.55 7.55 22.85
CA MET A 115 2.50 6.65 23.31
C MET A 115 1.97 5.73 22.19
N VAL A 116 1.93 6.23 20.95
CA VAL A 116 1.44 5.53 19.76
C VAL A 116 2.61 4.85 19.07
N CYS A 117 2.63 3.52 19.07
CA CYS A 117 3.68 2.71 18.45
C CYS A 117 3.61 2.62 16.91
N THR A 118 2.47 2.98 16.31
CA THR A 118 2.21 2.88 14.87
C THR A 118 2.12 4.27 14.23
N HIS A 119 3.05 4.58 13.35
CA HIS A 119 3.03 5.80 12.54
C HIS A 119 2.57 5.46 11.11
N VAL A 120 1.74 6.30 10.52
CA VAL A 120 1.20 6.07 9.17
C VAL A 120 1.72 7.13 8.21
N LEU A 121 2.41 6.69 7.15
CA LEU A 121 2.75 7.50 5.99
C LEU A 121 1.68 7.28 4.92
N GLN A 122 1.26 8.33 4.24
CA GLN A 122 0.49 8.25 2.99
C GLN A 122 1.27 8.91 1.85
N GLY A 123 1.00 8.46 0.62
CA GLY A 123 1.78 8.83 -0.57
C GLY A 123 1.50 7.92 -1.77
N ASN A 124 2.40 7.88 -2.75
CA ASN A 124 2.25 7.00 -3.91
C ASN A 124 2.73 5.57 -3.58
N HIS A 125 1.88 4.55 -3.82
CA HIS A 125 2.16 3.16 -3.45
C HIS A 125 3.40 2.58 -4.14
N GLU A 126 3.53 2.75 -5.46
CA GLU A 126 4.68 2.18 -6.20
C GLU A 126 5.98 2.92 -5.87
N LEU A 127 5.95 4.22 -5.61
CA LEU A 127 7.13 4.94 -5.13
C LEU A 127 7.52 4.52 -3.70
N PHE A 128 6.57 4.22 -2.80
CA PHE A 128 6.89 3.63 -1.49
C PHE A 128 7.51 2.24 -1.65
N LYS A 129 6.95 1.40 -2.51
CA LYS A 129 7.47 0.06 -2.81
C LYS A 129 8.90 0.11 -3.33
N GLN A 130 9.19 1.00 -4.28
CA GLN A 130 10.56 1.22 -4.76
C GLN A 130 11.49 1.69 -3.63
N ALA A 131 11.07 2.69 -2.85
CA ALA A 131 11.88 3.19 -1.73
C ALA A 131 12.13 2.11 -0.64
N LEU A 132 11.18 1.20 -0.40
CA LEU A 132 11.38 0.06 0.49
C LEU A 132 12.36 -0.97 -0.09
N LEU A 133 12.33 -1.23 -1.40
CA LEU A 133 13.31 -2.10 -2.08
C LEU A 133 14.72 -1.50 -2.02
N ASP A 134 14.86 -0.20 -2.30
CA ASP A 134 16.13 0.53 -2.19
C ASP A 134 16.66 0.51 -0.74
N LEU A 135 15.76 0.62 0.24
CA LEU A 135 16.11 0.54 1.65
C LEU A 135 16.54 -0.88 2.07
N ILE A 136 15.87 -1.94 1.58
CA ILE A 136 16.28 -3.34 1.78
C ILE A 136 17.67 -3.58 1.17
N ALA A 137 17.93 -3.07 -0.04
CA ALA A 137 19.22 -3.26 -0.70
C ALA A 137 20.40 -2.68 0.10
N LEU A 138 20.15 -1.67 0.95
CA LEU A 138 21.14 -1.02 1.81
C LEU A 138 21.07 -1.48 3.29
N ALA A 139 19.98 -2.10 3.72
CA ALA A 139 19.74 -2.63 5.07
C ALA A 139 18.91 -3.93 5.02
N PRO A 140 19.52 -5.07 4.63
CA PRO A 140 18.81 -6.31 4.32
C PRO A 140 17.97 -6.90 5.46
N GLU A 141 18.31 -6.60 6.71
CA GLU A 141 17.57 -7.05 7.89
C GLU A 141 16.11 -6.55 7.92
N LEU A 142 15.83 -5.42 7.28
CA LEU A 142 14.47 -4.86 7.17
C LEU A 142 13.55 -5.71 6.29
N ALA A 143 14.08 -6.53 5.38
CA ALA A 143 13.29 -7.41 4.53
C ALA A 143 12.37 -8.35 5.35
N THR A 144 12.88 -8.85 6.48
CA THR A 144 12.11 -9.73 7.39
C THR A 144 10.92 -9.02 8.05
N LYS A 145 10.98 -7.68 8.15
CA LYS A 145 10.01 -6.81 8.82
C LYS A 145 8.95 -6.23 7.86
N ILE A 146 9.20 -6.28 6.56
CA ILE A 146 8.30 -5.74 5.54
C ILE A 146 7.19 -6.75 5.19
N ARG A 147 5.96 -6.25 5.06
CA ARG A 147 4.79 -6.97 4.54
C ARG A 147 4.08 -6.07 3.54
N VAL A 148 3.83 -6.59 2.34
CA VAL A 148 2.93 -5.96 1.37
C VAL A 148 1.55 -6.59 1.55
N MET A 149 0.55 -5.76 1.83
CA MET A 149 -0.84 -6.17 2.01
C MET A 149 -1.64 -5.93 0.73
N PRO A 150 -2.70 -6.71 0.47
CA PRO A 150 -3.63 -6.40 -0.62
C PRO A 150 -4.33 -5.06 -0.39
N VAL A 151 -5.00 -4.56 -1.43
CA VAL A 151 -5.84 -3.36 -1.35
C VAL A 151 -6.87 -3.55 -0.23
N VAL A 152 -6.88 -2.62 0.73
CA VAL A 152 -7.90 -2.58 1.78
C VAL A 152 -8.93 -1.52 1.42
N MET A 153 -10.18 -1.94 1.23
CA MET A 153 -11.31 -1.03 1.28
C MET A 153 -11.62 -0.78 2.75
N ASP A 154 -11.68 0.48 3.18
CA ASP A 154 -12.05 0.83 4.55
C ASP A 154 -13.57 0.68 4.74
N LEU A 155 -13.99 -0.59 4.79
CA LEU A 155 -15.36 -0.98 5.10
C LEU A 155 -15.55 -0.90 6.61
N GLN A 156 -15.75 0.33 7.13
CA GLN A 156 -16.43 0.55 8.42
C GLN A 156 -17.92 0.18 8.31
N ALA A 157 -18.17 -1.10 8.09
CA ALA A 157 -19.46 -1.75 8.14
C ALA A 157 -19.28 -3.12 8.81
N PRO A 158 -20.20 -3.55 9.70
CA PRO A 158 -20.16 -4.89 10.26
C PRO A 158 -20.29 -5.93 9.12
N PRO A 159 -19.68 -7.12 9.25
CA PRO A 159 -19.66 -8.10 8.18
C PRO A 159 -21.07 -8.66 7.94
N LEU A 160 -21.76 -8.11 6.93
CA LEU A 160 -22.93 -8.76 6.35
C LEU A 160 -22.47 -9.93 5.49
N ASP A 161 -22.27 -11.04 6.19
CA ASP A 161 -22.41 -12.43 5.76
C ASP A 161 -22.50 -12.65 4.24
N LEU A 162 -21.34 -12.61 3.59
CA LEU A 162 -21.17 -13.09 2.21
C LEU A 162 -20.78 -14.58 2.18
N GLY A 163 -21.11 -15.32 3.25
CA GLY A 163 -21.04 -16.78 3.34
C GLY A 163 -22.19 -17.47 2.62
N ARG A 164 -22.44 -17.13 1.34
CA ARG A 164 -23.31 -17.97 0.49
C ARG A 164 -22.54 -19.19 0.01
N ASP A 165 -22.55 -20.20 0.87
CA ASP A 165 -22.13 -21.56 0.60
C ASP A 165 -22.69 -22.07 -0.73
N PHE A 166 -21.82 -22.25 -1.73
CA PHE A 166 -22.06 -23.21 -2.81
C PHE A 166 -21.76 -24.63 -2.28
N THR A 167 -22.63 -25.12 -1.39
CA THR A 167 -22.63 -26.51 -0.93
C THR A 167 -23.10 -27.44 -2.05
N VAL A 168 -22.19 -27.74 -2.98
CA VAL A 168 -22.38 -28.82 -3.95
C VAL A 168 -22.22 -30.14 -3.20
N SER A 169 -23.31 -30.64 -2.63
CA SER A 169 -23.36 -31.93 -1.93
C SER A 169 -22.94 -33.09 -2.84
N PRO A 170 -21.87 -33.83 -2.52
CA PRO A 170 -21.56 -35.09 -3.21
C PRO A 170 -22.42 -36.21 -2.62
N SER A 171 -23.63 -36.40 -3.14
CA SER A 171 -24.41 -37.60 -2.85
C SER A 171 -23.99 -38.73 -3.80
N ALA A 172 -23.26 -39.71 -3.27
CA ALA A 172 -22.89 -40.93 -3.99
C ALA A 172 -22.74 -42.10 -3.00
N THR A 173 -23.87 -42.68 -2.60
CA THR A 173 -23.90 -44.01 -1.97
C THR A 173 -23.42 -45.07 -2.98
N PRO A 174 -22.44 -45.92 -2.65
CA PRO A 174 -22.10 -47.05 -3.50
C PRO A 174 -23.05 -48.23 -3.21
N GLU A 175 -23.92 -48.57 -4.15
CA GLU A 175 -24.64 -49.86 -4.12
C GLU A 175 -23.71 -51.00 -4.56
N PRO A 176 -23.65 -52.13 -3.82
CA PRO A 176 -22.94 -53.32 -4.27
C PRO A 176 -23.85 -54.16 -5.18
N SER A 177 -23.34 -54.65 -6.31
CA SER A 177 -24.03 -55.69 -7.09
C SER A 177 -23.05 -56.60 -7.83
N PHE A 178 -23.34 -57.90 -7.76
CA PHE A 178 -22.51 -59.00 -8.25
C PHE A 178 -22.94 -59.46 -9.66
N MET A 179 -21.96 -59.97 -10.42
CA MET A 179 -22.06 -60.88 -11.58
C MET A 179 -22.52 -60.37 -12.96
N MET A 180 -21.68 -60.74 -13.94
CA MET A 180 -21.87 -60.84 -15.41
C MET A 180 -22.91 -61.94 -15.81
N PRO A 181 -23.24 -62.24 -17.10
CA PRO A 181 -22.71 -61.74 -18.40
C PRO A 181 -23.77 -61.40 -19.50
N GLY A 182 -23.33 -60.97 -20.72
CA GLY A 182 -24.03 -61.36 -21.97
C GLY A 182 -24.19 -60.36 -23.14
N PHE A 183 -23.46 -60.63 -24.24
CA PHE A 183 -23.82 -60.47 -25.67
C PHE A 183 -24.54 -59.22 -26.26
N SER A 184 -23.77 -58.44 -27.04
CA SER A 184 -24.02 -57.87 -28.40
C SER A 184 -25.44 -57.62 -28.95
N GLY A 185 -25.67 -56.42 -29.51
CA GLY A 185 -26.73 -56.20 -30.51
C GLY A 185 -26.91 -54.78 -31.08
N PHE A 186 -26.58 -54.61 -32.38
CA PHE A 186 -27.16 -53.69 -33.39
C PHE A 186 -27.13 -52.13 -33.28
N VAL A 187 -27.01 -51.52 -34.46
CA VAL A 187 -27.07 -50.06 -34.81
C VAL A 187 -28.43 -49.78 -35.51
N PRO A 188 -28.93 -48.51 -35.62
CA PRO A 188 -28.49 -47.59 -36.69
C PRO A 188 -28.51 -46.05 -36.38
N GLN A 189 -27.90 -45.29 -37.30
CA GLN A 189 -27.90 -43.81 -37.50
C GLN A 189 -29.23 -43.27 -38.13
N PRO A 190 -29.39 -42.00 -38.64
CA PRO A 190 -28.56 -40.75 -38.63
C PRO A 190 -29.35 -39.44 -38.29
N MET A 191 -28.72 -38.25 -38.35
CA MET A 191 -29.09 -37.11 -39.25
C MET A 191 -28.39 -35.76 -38.90
N TYR A 192 -27.86 -35.08 -39.93
CA TYR A 192 -27.92 -33.63 -40.28
C TYR A 192 -28.14 -32.56 -39.16
N ASN A 193 -27.53 -31.34 -39.18
CA ASN A 193 -26.92 -30.54 -40.26
C ASN A 193 -26.07 -29.36 -39.68
N GLY A 194 -25.35 -28.62 -40.53
CA GLY A 194 -25.19 -27.16 -40.35
C GLY A 194 -23.81 -26.61 -39.98
N ASN A 195 -22.92 -26.48 -40.97
CA ASN A 195 -21.65 -25.73 -40.86
C ASN A 195 -21.69 -24.47 -41.74
N TYR A 196 -21.65 -23.27 -41.14
CA TYR A 196 -21.22 -21.95 -41.69
C TYR A 196 -21.09 -20.99 -40.48
N GLY A 197 -20.22 -19.98 -40.42
CA GLY A 197 -19.18 -19.47 -41.34
C GLY A 197 -18.77 -18.07 -40.87
N MET A 198 -17.47 -17.76 -40.75
CA MET A 198 -17.00 -16.49 -40.19
C MET A 198 -17.18 -15.28 -41.12
N ILE A 199 -17.45 -14.08 -40.57
CA ILE A 199 -16.98 -12.80 -41.15
C ILE A 199 -16.56 -11.83 -40.02
N ASN A 200 -15.41 -11.18 -40.22
CA ASN A 200 -14.90 -10.03 -39.48
C ASN A 200 -14.74 -8.85 -40.46
N PRO A 201 -15.18 -7.61 -40.15
CA PRO A 201 -14.85 -6.43 -40.94
C PRO A 201 -14.00 -5.40 -40.18
N GLN A 202 -12.74 -5.24 -40.61
CA GLN A 202 -12.06 -3.94 -40.59
C GLN A 202 -12.40 -3.15 -41.87
N GLN A 203 -11.94 -1.88 -41.95
CA GLN A 203 -12.12 -0.88 -43.02
C GLN A 203 -13.46 -0.12 -42.93
N LEU A 204 -13.60 1.19 -43.20
CA LEU A 204 -12.71 2.29 -43.63
C LEU A 204 -13.34 3.62 -43.04
N ALA A 205 -12.84 4.87 -43.09
CA ALA A 205 -11.77 5.53 -43.85
C ALA A 205 -11.25 6.85 -43.19
N THR A 206 -10.60 7.67 -44.03
CA THR A 206 -10.06 9.05 -43.90
C THR A 206 -11.15 10.15 -43.82
N THR A 207 -10.94 11.46 -43.58
CA THR A 207 -9.97 12.38 -44.23
C THR A 207 -9.91 13.78 -43.56
N THR A 208 -8.68 14.32 -43.38
CA THR A 208 -8.14 15.71 -43.49
C THR A 208 -9.05 16.97 -43.47
N THR A 209 -8.59 18.11 -42.88
CA THR A 209 -8.27 19.40 -43.58
C THR A 209 -8.21 20.68 -42.69
N LYS A 210 -7.05 21.39 -42.69
CA LYS A 210 -6.75 22.85 -42.46
C LYS A 210 -7.11 23.55 -41.13
N GLU A 211 -6.28 24.42 -40.51
CA GLU A 211 -5.42 25.56 -40.96
C GLU A 211 -6.20 26.89 -41.13
N ASN A 212 -6.13 27.79 -40.13
CA ASN A 212 -5.66 29.20 -40.25
C ASN A 212 -5.90 30.06 -38.99
N SER A 213 -5.04 31.10 -38.85
CA SER A 213 -5.03 32.23 -37.87
C SER A 213 -4.72 31.91 -36.41
#